data_AF-A0A1B6D4R8-F1
#
_entry.id   AF-A0A1B6D4R8-F1
#
_cell.length_a   1.000
_cell.length_b   1.000
_cell.length_c   1.000
_cell.angle_alpha   90.00
_cell.angle_beta   90.00
_cell.angle_gamma   90.00
#
_symmetry.space_group_name_H-M   'P 1'
#
loop_
_entity.id
_entity.type
_entity.pdbx_description
1 polymer ?
#
loop_
_entity_poly.entity_id
_entity_poly.type
_entity_poly.pdbx_seq_one_letter_code
_entity_poly.pdbx_strand_id
1 'polypeptide(L)'
;MSGSKLKVSVEWRKRVKSEINRLRLVKKLKRAEEVKIAWSNNKRHVSDLLAIEQKKWKESKAVWICQKELPPQSSFMKKAETINSDDQADSCHIKVIYSVTPIP
;
A
#
# COMPACT_ATOMS: atom_id res chain seq x y z
N MET A 1 1.24 -45.84 -45.08
CA MET A 1 0.76 -46.17 -43.72
C MET A 1 0.37 -44.86 -43.01
N SER A 2 -0.78 -44.29 -43.36
CA SER A 2 -1.29 -43.05 -42.75
C SER A 2 -2.09 -43.43 -41.51
N GLY A 3 -1.51 -43.25 -40.32
CA GLY A 3 -2.17 -43.52 -39.05
C GLY A 3 -3.39 -42.60 -38.87
N SER A 4 -4.57 -43.19 -39.00
CA SER A 4 -5.85 -42.56 -38.71
C SER A 4 -5.80 -41.93 -37.32
N LYS A 5 -5.91 -40.59 -37.24
CA LYS A 5 -6.12 -39.87 -35.98
C LYS A 5 -7.46 -40.33 -35.40
N LEU A 6 -7.42 -41.36 -34.55
CA LEU A 6 -8.60 -41.91 -33.88
C LEU A 6 -9.28 -40.78 -33.10
N LYS A 7 -10.49 -40.41 -33.52
CA LYS A 7 -11.32 -39.42 -32.81
C LYS A 7 -11.51 -39.92 -31.38
N VAL A 8 -10.98 -39.18 -30.42
CA VAL A 8 -11.12 -39.45 -29.00
C VAL A 8 -12.60 -39.60 -28.66
N SER A 9 -12.98 -40.74 -28.07
CA SER A 9 -14.37 -41.03 -27.72
C SER A 9 -14.94 -39.97 -26.76
N VAL A 10 -16.26 -39.74 -26.85
CA VAL A 10 -16.97 -38.76 -26.01
C VAL A 10 -16.83 -39.11 -24.52
N GLU A 11 -16.82 -40.41 -24.21
CA GLU A 11 -16.63 -40.97 -22.87
C GLU A 11 -15.27 -40.59 -22.30
N TRP A 12 -14.21 -40.67 -23.12
CA TRP A 12 -12.87 -40.24 -22.71
C TRP A 12 -12.82 -38.75 -22.38
N ARG A 13 -13.45 -37.91 -23.22
CA ARG A 13 -13.53 -36.45 -22.96
C ARG A 13 -14.28 -36.13 -21.66
N LYS A 14 -15.35 -36.87 -21.35
CA LYS A 14 -16.08 -36.74 -20.07
C LYS A 14 -15.19 -37.11 -18.88
N ARG A 15 -14.45 -38.21 -18.96
CA ARG A 15 -13.50 -38.64 -17.90
C ARG A 15 -12.39 -37.62 -17.68
N VAL A 16 -11.79 -37.11 -18.75
CA VAL A 16 -10.75 -36.07 -18.66
C VAL A 16 -11.29 -34.79 -18.02
N LYS A 17 -12.49 -34.34 -18.41
CA LYS A 17 -13.11 -33.15 -17.80
C LYS A 17 -13.38 -33.34 -16.31
N SER A 18 -13.88 -34.51 -15.91
CA SER A 18 -14.08 -34.86 -14.50
C SER A 18 -12.76 -34.84 -13.72
N GLU A 19 -11.71 -35.43 -14.29
CA GLU A 19 -10.41 -35.53 -13.66
C GLU A 19 -9.73 -34.16 -13.51
N ILE A 20 -9.82 -33.30 -14.53
CA ILE A 20 -9.34 -31.91 -14.45
C ILE A 20 -10.04 -31.16 -13.30
N ASN A 21 -11.35 -31.32 -13.17
CA ASN A 21 -12.11 -30.65 -12.11
C ASN A 21 -11.72 -31.20 -10.72
N ARG A 22 -11.55 -32.52 -10.59
CA ARG A 22 -11.07 -33.17 -9.36
C ARG A 22 -9.70 -32.63 -8.95
N LEU A 23 -8.75 -32.60 -9.88
CA LEU A 23 -7.39 -32.10 -9.64
C LEU A 23 -7.37 -30.61 -9.29
N ARG A 24 -8.20 -29.79 -9.96
CA ARG A 24 -8.33 -28.36 -9.65
C ARG A 24 -8.89 -28.14 -8.25
N LEU A 25 -9.91 -28.89 -7.84
CA LEU A 25 -10.48 -28.78 -6.51
C LEU A 25 -9.44 -29.13 -5.44
N VAL A 26 -8.74 -30.26 -5.59
CA VAL A 26 -7.68 -30.67 -4.65
C VAL A 26 -6.56 -29.62 -4.57
N LYS A 27 -6.09 -29.11 -5.72
CA LYS A 27 -5.07 -28.05 -5.75
C LYS A 27 -5.55 -26.75 -5.10
N LYS A 28 -6.81 -26.34 -5.34
CA LYS A 28 -7.40 -25.14 -4.76
C LYS A 28 -7.46 -25.24 -3.23
N LEU A 29 -7.91 -26.38 -2.70
CA LEU A 29 -8.01 -26.60 -1.26
C LEU A 29 -6.61 -26.62 -0.61
N LYS A 30 -5.65 -27.34 -1.18
CA LYS A 30 -4.27 -27.34 -0.68
C LYS A 30 -3.67 -25.92 -0.69
N ARG A 31 -3.86 -25.19 -1.79
CA ARG A 31 -3.35 -23.82 -1.93
C ARG A 31 -3.99 -22.87 -0.92
N ALA A 32 -5.28 -23.04 -0.61
CA ALA A 32 -5.97 -22.22 0.38
C ALA A 32 -5.32 -22.33 1.77
N GLU A 33 -4.98 -23.55 2.20
CA GLU A 33 -4.27 -23.77 3.46
C GLU A 33 -2.86 -23.20 3.45
N GLU A 34 -2.10 -23.42 2.37
CA GLU A 34 -0.77 -22.82 2.19
C GLU A 34 -0.80 -21.29 2.29
N VAL A 35 -1.79 -20.66 1.62
CA VAL A 35 -1.97 -19.21 1.63
C VAL A 35 -2.35 -18.72 3.03
N LYS A 36 -3.20 -19.45 3.76
CA LYS A 36 -3.60 -19.10 5.13
C LYS A 36 -2.41 -19.14 6.09
N ILE A 37 -1.54 -20.13 5.96
CA ILE A 37 -0.30 -20.23 6.74
C ILE A 37 0.65 -19.09 6.37
N ALA A 38 0.87 -18.87 5.07
CA ALA A 38 1.73 -17.79 4.60
C ALA A 38 1.26 -16.41 5.07
N TRP A 39 -0.06 -16.16 5.04
CA TRP A 39 -0.66 -14.94 5.56
C TRP A 39 -0.41 -14.76 7.05
N SER A 40 -0.64 -15.81 7.84
CA SER A 40 -0.41 -15.77 9.29
C SER A 40 1.05 -15.47 9.64
N ASN A 41 1.99 -16.09 8.90
CA ASN A 41 3.42 -15.84 9.06
C ASN A 41 3.81 -14.42 8.65
N ASN A 42 3.29 -13.91 7.53
CA ASN A 42 3.52 -12.55 7.08
C ASN A 42 2.98 -11.53 8.10
N LYS A 43 1.76 -11.74 8.60
CA LYS A 43 1.18 -10.88 9.62
C LYS A 43 2.05 -10.80 10.89
N ARG A 44 2.60 -11.94 11.34
CA ARG A 44 3.54 -11.96 12.46
C ARG A 44 4.80 -11.15 12.14
N HIS A 45 5.40 -11.39 10.98
CA HIS A 45 6.59 -10.68 10.55
C HIS A 45 6.39 -9.16 10.48
N VAL A 46 5.28 -8.71 9.89
CA VAL A 46 4.91 -7.28 9.83
C VAL A 46 4.69 -6.70 11.22
N SER A 47 4.05 -7.46 12.11
CA SER A 47 3.84 -7.03 13.50
C SER A 47 5.17 -6.84 14.24
N ASP A 48 6.14 -7.74 14.02
CA ASP A 48 7.46 -7.65 14.65
C ASP A 48 8.24 -6.44 14.13
N LEU A 49 8.21 -6.20 12.81
CA LEU A 49 8.81 -5.01 12.19
C LEU A 49 8.17 -3.72 12.72
N LEU A 50 6.85 -3.69 12.84
CA LEU A 50 6.13 -2.53 13.36
C LEU A 50 6.48 -2.28 14.82
N ALA A 51 6.64 -3.31 15.64
CA ALA A 51 7.06 -3.16 17.03
C ALA A 51 8.46 -2.55 17.14
N ILE A 52 9.40 -2.97 16.28
CA ILE A 52 10.75 -2.40 16.20
C ILE A 52 10.69 -0.92 15.80
N GLU A 53 9.92 -0.59 14.77
CA GLU A 53 9.81 0.79 14.29
C GLU A 53 9.11 1.70 15.31
N GLN A 54 8.06 1.21 15.96
CA GLN A 54 7.38 1.94 17.03
C GLN A 54 8.32 2.23 18.20
N LYS A 55 9.19 1.28 18.56
CA LYS A 55 10.22 1.49 19.59
C LYS A 55 11.19 2.58 19.16
N LYS A 56 11.72 2.53 17.93
CA LYS A 56 12.61 3.56 17.38
C LYS A 56 11.95 4.94 17.38
N TRP A 57 10.68 5.02 17.00
CA TRP A 57 9.94 6.29 17.03
C TRP A 57 9.81 6.79 18.47
N LYS A 58 9.39 5.96 19.42
CA LYS A 58 9.26 6.37 20.83
C LYS A 58 10.59 6.82 21.46
N GLU A 59 11.70 6.22 21.05
CA GLU A 59 13.05 6.60 21.48
C GLU A 59 13.58 7.84 20.74
N SER A 60 12.99 8.18 19.59
CA SER A 60 13.35 9.36 18.83
C SER A 60 12.97 10.63 19.59
N LYS A 61 13.91 11.57 19.68
CA LYS A 61 13.68 12.90 20.24
C LYS A 61 13.06 13.87 19.23
N ALA A 62 12.79 13.42 18.00
CA ALA A 62 12.19 14.25 16.97
C ALA A 62 10.76 14.60 17.38
N VAL A 63 10.47 15.90 17.42
CA VAL A 63 9.15 16.43 17.74
C VAL A 63 8.66 17.28 16.56
N TRP A 64 7.40 17.05 16.16
CA TRP A 64 6.72 17.95 15.25
C TRP A 64 6.06 19.05 16.07
N ILE A 65 6.68 20.23 16.11
CA ILE A 65 6.14 21.39 16.81
C ILE A 65 5.46 22.28 15.77
N CYS A 66 4.14 22.42 15.88
CA CYS A 66 3.42 23.49 15.20
C CYS A 66 3.66 24.77 16.00
N GLN A 67 4.51 25.68 15.47
CA GLN A 67 4.73 26.99 16.08
C GLN A 67 3.43 27.80 15.99
N LYS A 68 2.70 27.89 17.12
CA LYS A 68 1.46 28.67 17.21
C LYS A 68 1.72 30.17 17.31
N GLU A 69 2.84 30.54 17.93
CA GLU A 69 3.25 31.94 18.05
C GLU A 69 4.10 32.35 16.86
N LEU A 70 3.67 33.44 16.23
CA LEU A 70 4.39 34.06 15.14
C LEU A 70 5.60 34.82 15.69
N PRO A 71 6.74 34.83 14.98
CA PRO A 71 7.89 35.63 15.38
C PRO A 71 7.52 37.12 15.54
N PRO A 72 8.18 37.89 16.42
CA PRO A 72 7.89 39.31 16.62
C PRO A 72 7.95 40.16 15.34
N GLN A 73 8.75 39.74 14.35
CA GLN A 73 8.91 40.42 13.06
C GLN A 73 7.74 40.16 12.08
N SER A 74 6.79 39.30 12.43
CA SER A 74 5.67 38.89 11.57
C SER A 74 4.76 40.05 11.15
N SER A 75 4.65 41.11 11.95
CA SER A 75 3.86 42.31 11.62
C SER A 75 4.30 43.01 10.33
N PHE A 76 5.56 42.85 9.92
CA PHE A 76 6.12 43.44 8.71
C PHE A 76 6.18 42.45 7.53
N MET A 77 5.78 41.20 7.73
CA MET A 77 5.84 40.15 6.71
C MET A 77 4.55 40.12 5.87
N LYS A 78 4.69 39.72 4.60
CA LYS A 78 3.55 39.49 3.71
C LYS A 78 2.66 38.36 4.26
N LYS A 79 1.35 38.55 4.17
CA LYS A 79 0.34 37.56 4.54
C LYS A 79 -0.28 36.95 3.28
N ALA A 80 -0.63 35.68 3.36
CA ALA A 80 -1.45 35.00 2.38
C ALA A 80 -2.85 34.82 2.98
N GLU A 81 -3.86 35.09 2.16
CA GLU A 81 -5.26 34.85 2.49
C GLU A 81 -5.74 33.64 1.68
N THR A 82 -6.36 32.70 2.36
CA THR A 82 -6.95 31.50 1.76
C THR A 82 -8.39 31.41 2.22
N ILE A 83 -9.29 31.10 1.29
CA ILE A 83 -10.68 30.83 1.61
C ILE A 83 -10.82 29.31 1.66
N ASN A 84 -11.20 28.79 2.83
CA ASN A 84 -11.48 27.37 3.00
C ASN A 84 -12.79 26.99 2.32
N SER A 85 -13.07 25.69 2.20
CA SER A 85 -14.33 25.18 1.61
C SER A 85 -15.59 25.66 2.32
N ASP A 86 -15.47 26.11 3.57
CA ASP A 86 -16.57 26.59 4.41
C ASP A 86 -16.75 28.13 4.32
N ASP A 87 -16.20 28.76 3.27
CA ASP A 87 -16.15 30.22 3.06
C ASP A 87 -15.49 31.01 4.20
N GLN A 88 -14.75 30.33 5.08
CA GLN A 88 -13.96 30.96 6.12
C GLN A 88 -12.63 31.47 5.55
N ALA A 89 -12.35 32.75 5.76
CA ALA A 89 -11.09 33.37 5.41
C ALA A 89 -10.03 33.07 6.48
N ASP A 90 -9.00 32.33 6.08
CA ASP A 90 -7.80 32.09 6.86
C ASP A 90 -6.66 32.98 6.36
N SER A 91 -5.89 33.54 7.29
CA SER A 91 -4.73 34.37 6.98
C SER A 91 -3.49 33.82 7.68
N CYS A 92 -2.43 33.55 6.92
CA CYS A 92 -1.13 33.10 7.45
C CYS A 92 0.04 33.91 6.89
N HIS A 93 1.18 33.91 7.57
CA HIS A 93 2.38 34.63 7.11
C HIS A 93 3.14 33.80 6.07
N ILE A 94 3.66 34.46 5.04
CA ILE A 94 4.42 33.81 3.97
C ILE A 94 5.87 33.60 4.42
N LYS A 95 6.30 32.34 4.49
CA LYS A 95 7.72 31.98 4.65
C LYS A 95 8.33 31.73 3.29
N VAL A 96 9.20 32.63 2.84
CA VAL A 96 9.89 32.51 1.55
C VAL A 96 10.96 31.42 1.62
N ILE A 97 10.87 30.44 0.72
CA ILE A 97 11.96 29.49 0.43
C ILE A 97 12.68 30.05 -0.79
N TYR A 98 13.97 30.34 -0.65
CA TYR A 98 14.76 30.91 -1.75
C TYR A 98 14.90 29.90 -2.88
N SER A 99 14.82 30.40 -4.12
CA SER A 99 15.03 29.58 -5.31
C SER A 99 16.43 28.95 -5.29
N VAL A 100 16.49 27.66 -5.57
CA VAL A 100 17.74 26.92 -5.75
C VAL A 100 17.92 26.62 -7.24
N THR A 101 19.16 26.71 -7.74
CA THR A 101 19.47 26.42 -9.14
C THR A 101 19.15 24.96 -9.47
N PRO A 102 18.29 24.67 -10.47
CA PRO A 102 18.01 23.30 -10.87
C PRO A 102 19.24 22.67 -11.53
N ILE A 103 19.38 21.35 -11.40
CA ILE A 103 20.36 20.56 -12.14
C ILE A 103 19.95 20.54 -13.63
N PRO A 104 20.88 20.63 -14.59
CA PRO A 104 20.60 20.59 -16.03
C PRO A 104 19.86 19.33 -16.50
#